data_AF-A0A1G7ZZF1-F1
#
_entry.id   AF-A0A1G7ZZF1-F1
#
_cell.length_a   1.000
_cell.length_b   1.000
_cell.length_c   1.000
_cell.angle_alpha   90.00
_cell.angle_beta   90.00
_cell.angle_gamma   90.00
#
_symmetry.space_group_name_H-M   'P 1'
#
loop_
_entity.id
_entity.type
_entity.pdbx_description
1 polymer ?
#
loop_
_entity_poly.entity_id
_entity_poly.type
_entity_poly.pdbx_seq_one_letter_code
_entity_poly.pdbx_strand_id
1 'polypeptide(L)'
;MTTGPDAGWYDDGHGKQRWWDGTRWTEQFIDLREHDVELRTGALSASGAAAAGWYDDGRGRQRWWDGSRWTDAARFSGSEEAFAGIVVDGRWIHFGALSEPVAGAIASHESGDEFLRRGRLGKPATARSLYGAWGQITPRVLPKAVNPHANYLLVEVAGQHWLAQVPPGEDARARQFTSWINSVSQHYRYR
;
A
#
# COMPACT_ATOMS: atom_id res chain seq x y z
N MET A 1 26.22 -19.05 22.03
CA MET A 1 26.65 -17.67 21.75
C MET A 1 25.47 -17.02 21.05
N THR A 2 24.75 -16.13 21.74
CA THR A 2 23.52 -15.53 21.21
C THR A 2 23.93 -14.32 20.40
N THR A 3 23.95 -14.45 19.06
CA THR A 3 24.26 -13.34 18.17
C THR A 3 23.13 -12.32 18.29
N GLY A 4 23.44 -11.13 18.83
CA GLY A 4 22.50 -10.02 18.86
C GLY A 4 22.18 -9.52 17.44
N PRO A 5 21.16 -8.66 17.28
CA PRO A 5 20.87 -8.02 16.00
C PRO A 5 22.09 -7.21 15.52
N ASP A 6 22.40 -7.30 14.23
CA ASP A 6 23.45 -6.51 13.59
C ASP A 6 23.14 -5.00 13.69
N ALA A 7 24.16 -4.15 13.58
CA ALA A 7 23.95 -2.71 13.60
C ALA A 7 23.04 -2.29 12.43
N GLY A 8 21.97 -1.55 12.72
CA GLY A 8 20.92 -1.30 11.75
C GLY A 8 19.79 -0.41 12.25
N TRP A 9 18.96 0.05 11.32
CA TRP A 9 17.71 0.75 11.62
C TRP A 9 16.61 -0.28 11.87
N TYR A 10 15.94 -0.14 13.01
CA TYR A 10 14.83 -1.00 13.38
C TYR A 10 13.62 -0.16 13.74
N ASP A 11 12.45 -0.68 13.43
CA ASP A 11 11.17 -0.06 13.79
C ASP A 11 11.02 0.00 15.31
N ASP A 12 10.67 1.19 15.82
CA ASP A 12 10.41 1.41 17.24
C ASP A 12 8.96 1.10 17.64
N GLY A 13 8.11 0.67 16.68
CA GLY A 13 6.71 0.32 16.88
C GLY A 13 5.76 1.52 16.94
N HIS A 14 6.30 2.74 16.83
CA HIS A 14 5.55 3.99 16.88
C HIS A 14 5.68 4.79 15.58
N GLY A 15 6.10 4.15 14.49
CA GLY A 15 6.30 4.79 13.19
C GLY A 15 7.57 5.64 13.13
N LYS A 16 8.52 5.39 14.03
CA LYS A 16 9.88 5.89 13.90
C LYS A 16 10.82 4.69 13.72
N GLN A 17 11.93 4.90 13.03
CA GLN A 17 13.03 3.93 13.07
C GLN A 17 14.10 4.44 14.03
N ARG A 18 14.61 3.58 14.88
CA ARG A 18 15.70 3.89 15.81
C ARG A 18 16.94 3.10 15.44
N TRP A 19 18.10 3.71 15.57
CA TRP A 19 19.35 3.05 15.22
C TRP A 19 19.83 2.16 16.39
N TRP A 20 20.14 0.91 16.07
CA TRP A 20 20.87 -0.02 16.92
C TRP A 20 22.32 -0.07 16.46
N ASP A 21 23.28 0.16 17.35
CA ASP A 21 24.71 0.20 17.02
C ASP A 21 25.40 -1.18 17.09
N GLY A 22 24.63 -2.26 17.28
CA GLY A 22 25.15 -3.60 17.54
C GLY A 22 25.24 -3.94 19.04
N THR A 23 25.16 -2.93 19.92
CA THR A 23 25.27 -3.11 21.38
C THR A 23 24.17 -2.38 22.16
N ARG A 24 23.67 -1.24 21.67
CA ARG A 24 22.60 -0.43 22.28
C ARG A 24 21.82 0.38 21.24
N TRP A 25 20.63 0.82 21.64
CA TRP A 25 19.85 1.81 20.90
C TRP A 25 20.47 3.20 21.07
N THR A 26 20.71 3.93 19.98
CA THR A 26 21.22 5.31 20.04
C THR A 26 20.07 6.31 20.16
N GLU A 27 20.38 7.60 20.30
CA GLU A 27 19.36 8.67 20.26
C GLU A 27 18.97 9.07 18.83
N GLN A 28 19.57 8.45 17.82
CA GLN A 28 19.22 8.68 16.43
C GLN A 28 17.90 7.96 16.13
N PHE A 29 16.90 8.74 15.72
CA PHE A 29 15.64 8.23 15.23
C PHE A 29 15.23 8.95 13.94
N ILE A 30 14.52 8.24 13.07
CA ILE A 30 13.88 8.76 11.86
C ILE A 30 12.39 8.77 12.15
N ASP A 31 11.75 9.94 12.13
CA ASP A 31 10.30 10.03 12.19
C ASP A 31 9.71 9.90 10.78
N LEU A 32 8.98 8.81 10.52
CA LEU A 32 8.38 8.55 9.20
C LEU A 32 7.02 9.26 9.03
N ARG A 33 6.56 10.02 10.04
CA ARG A 33 5.23 10.66 10.05
C ARG A 33 5.24 12.15 9.70
N GLU A 34 6.39 12.81 9.72
CA GLU A 34 6.49 14.25 9.38
C GLU A 34 6.92 14.47 7.92
N HIS A 35 6.23 15.41 7.25
CA HIS A 35 6.50 15.78 5.85
C HIS A 35 7.73 16.69 5.67
N ASP A 36 8.25 17.26 6.77
CA ASP A 36 9.54 17.94 6.86
C ASP A 36 10.32 17.31 8.02
N VAL A 37 11.28 16.43 7.74
CA VAL A 37 12.11 15.83 8.78
C VAL A 37 13.33 16.72 9.01
N GLU A 38 13.27 17.53 10.08
CA GLU A 38 14.40 18.29 10.58
C GLU A 38 15.34 17.35 11.37
N LEU A 39 16.51 17.06 10.80
CA LEU A 39 17.58 16.30 11.49
C LEU A 39 18.07 17.12 12.70
N ARG A 40 17.60 16.79 13.91
CA ARG A 40 18.26 17.24 15.15
C ARG A 40 19.49 16.38 15.43
N THR A 41 20.54 16.61 14.66
CA THR A 41 21.88 16.11 14.97
C THR A 41 22.48 16.95 16.09
N GLY A 42 22.20 16.58 17.33
CA GLY A 42 23.05 16.96 18.45
C GLY A 42 24.47 16.51 18.16
N ALA A 43 25.39 17.47 18.02
CA ALA A 43 26.76 17.25 17.61
C ALA A 43 27.44 16.20 18.50
N LEU A 44 27.80 15.07 17.92
CA LEU A 44 29.02 14.28 18.18
C LEU A 44 29.15 13.17 17.13
N SER A 45 30.31 13.17 16.47
CA SER A 45 30.99 12.09 15.71
C SER A 45 30.26 11.41 14.55
N ALA A 46 30.71 11.77 13.33
CA ALA A 46 30.44 11.08 12.09
C ALA A 46 31.04 9.66 12.08
N SER A 47 30.16 8.65 12.12
CA SER A 47 30.32 7.37 11.43
C SER A 47 28.93 6.77 11.25
N GLY A 48 28.41 6.78 10.01
CA GLY A 48 27.17 6.11 9.63
C GLY A 48 25.99 7.02 9.30
N ALA A 49 26.19 8.06 8.49
CA ALA A 49 25.05 8.60 7.72
C ALA A 49 24.43 7.44 6.93
N ALA A 50 23.10 7.31 6.91
CA ALA A 50 22.44 6.26 6.14
C ALA A 50 22.99 6.25 4.71
N ALA A 51 23.44 5.08 4.24
CA ALA A 51 24.03 4.96 2.91
C ALA A 51 22.99 5.32 1.84
N ALA A 52 23.42 5.90 0.72
CA ALA A 52 22.51 6.15 -0.38
C ALA A 52 21.83 4.82 -0.81
N GLY A 53 20.51 4.82 -0.94
CA GLY A 53 19.75 3.58 -1.11
C GLY A 53 18.24 3.78 -1.15
N TRP A 54 17.53 2.69 -1.45
CA TRP A 54 16.08 2.64 -1.44
C TRP A 54 15.60 2.16 -0.07
N TYR A 55 14.69 2.90 0.53
CA TYR A 55 14.16 2.63 1.87
C TYR A 55 12.65 2.80 1.90
N ASP A 56 11.96 1.99 2.70
CA ASP A 56 10.51 2.03 2.88
C ASP A 56 10.05 3.42 3.41
N ASP A 57 9.05 4.03 2.75
CA ASP A 57 8.46 5.32 3.11
C ASP A 57 7.30 5.20 4.12
N GLY A 58 7.03 4.00 4.62
CA GLY A 58 5.94 3.69 5.53
C GLY A 58 4.56 3.63 4.87
N ARG A 59 4.48 3.81 3.54
CA ARG A 59 3.23 3.83 2.76
C ARG A 59 3.24 2.77 1.64
N GLY A 60 4.12 1.78 1.75
CA GLY A 60 4.28 0.74 0.73
C GLY A 60 4.97 1.23 -0.52
N ARG A 61 5.86 2.23 -0.40
CA ARG A 61 6.79 2.59 -1.46
C ARG A 61 8.19 2.68 -0.86
N GLN A 62 9.18 2.47 -1.69
CA GLN A 62 10.56 2.84 -1.38
C GLN A 62 10.84 4.23 -1.93
N ARG A 63 11.44 5.10 -1.12
CA ARG A 63 11.98 6.38 -1.56
C ARG A 63 13.51 6.29 -1.63
N TRP A 64 14.12 7.02 -2.54
CA TRP A 64 15.58 7.05 -2.64
C TRP A 64 16.16 8.07 -1.66
N TRP A 65 17.06 7.60 -0.80
CA TRP A 65 17.94 8.42 0.03
C TRP A 65 19.26 8.60 -0.72
N ASP A 66 19.74 9.83 -0.86
CA ASP A 66 21.00 10.12 -1.59
C ASP A 66 22.25 10.11 -0.70
N GLY A 67 22.10 9.77 0.58
CA GLY A 67 23.17 9.88 1.59
C GLY A 67 23.03 11.13 2.47
N SER A 68 22.21 12.10 2.08
CA SER A 68 22.01 13.37 2.79
C SER A 68 20.55 13.81 2.89
N ARG A 69 19.71 13.46 1.91
CA ARG A 69 18.27 13.77 1.86
C ARG A 69 17.50 12.73 1.04
N TRP A 70 16.19 12.73 1.23
CA TRP A 70 15.27 12.02 0.35
C TRP A 70 15.11 12.77 -0.97
N THR A 71 15.17 12.06 -2.10
CA THR A 71 14.89 12.62 -3.43
C THR A 71 13.42 12.40 -3.79
N ASP A 72 12.97 12.97 -4.92
CA ASP A 72 11.62 12.70 -5.44
C ASP A 72 11.48 11.32 -6.09
N ALA A 73 12.59 10.56 -6.19
CA ALA A 73 12.54 9.21 -6.73
C ALA A 73 11.85 8.27 -5.72
N ALA A 74 10.73 7.70 -6.17
CA ALA A 74 9.96 6.69 -5.45
C ALA A 74 9.75 5.47 -6.35
N ARG A 75 9.75 4.27 -5.76
CA ARG A 75 9.43 2.99 -6.41
C ARG A 75 8.65 2.10 -5.45
N PHE A 76 8.14 0.97 -5.91
CA PHE A 76 7.49 -0.03 -5.05
C PHE A 76 8.53 -1.10 -4.62
N SER A 77 8.33 -1.72 -3.44
CA SER A 77 9.30 -2.52 -2.68
C SER A 77 9.47 -4.00 -3.10
N GLY A 78 8.61 -4.56 -3.95
CA GLY A 78 8.60 -5.99 -4.27
C GLY A 78 8.15 -6.38 -5.68
N SER A 79 7.69 -7.63 -5.84
CA SER A 79 7.09 -8.16 -7.08
C SER A 79 5.84 -7.37 -7.42
N GLU A 80 6.00 -6.35 -8.26
CA GLU A 80 4.91 -5.51 -8.72
C GLU A 80 4.00 -6.34 -9.62
N GLU A 81 2.84 -6.74 -9.11
CA GLU A 81 1.75 -7.19 -9.97
C GLU A 81 0.67 -6.12 -10.00
N ALA A 82 0.43 -5.61 -11.21
CA ALA A 82 -0.49 -4.53 -11.47
C ALA A 82 -1.56 -4.96 -12.48
N PHE A 83 -2.80 -4.63 -12.16
CA PHE A 83 -3.93 -4.89 -13.04
C PHE A 83 -5.08 -3.90 -12.79
N ALA A 84 -5.65 -3.34 -13.86
CA ALA A 84 -6.77 -2.40 -13.80
C ALA A 84 -6.54 -1.18 -12.86
N GLY A 85 -5.28 -0.76 -12.68
CA GLY A 85 -4.89 0.34 -11.80
C GLY A 85 -4.76 -0.04 -10.32
N ILE A 86 -5.01 -1.30 -9.96
CA ILE A 86 -4.65 -1.87 -8.66
C ILE A 86 -3.23 -2.38 -8.76
N VAL A 87 -2.40 -2.00 -7.79
CA VAL A 87 -1.01 -2.44 -7.67
C VAL A 87 -0.86 -3.11 -6.32
N VAL A 88 -0.22 -4.27 -6.27
CA VAL A 88 0.16 -4.91 -5.01
C VAL A 88 1.67 -5.03 -4.96
N ASP A 89 2.22 -4.60 -3.83
CA ASP A 89 3.64 -4.53 -3.56
C ASP A 89 3.88 -5.12 -2.17
N GLY A 90 4.31 -6.39 -2.15
CA GLY A 90 4.60 -7.07 -0.90
C GLY A 90 3.41 -7.04 0.06
N ARG A 91 3.54 -6.29 1.16
CA ARG A 91 2.51 -6.16 2.21
C ARG A 91 1.45 -5.08 1.92
N TRP A 92 1.53 -4.37 0.80
CA TRP A 92 0.68 -3.23 0.48
C TRP A 92 -0.12 -3.44 -0.80
N ILE A 93 -1.30 -2.84 -0.84
CA ILE A 93 -2.17 -2.76 -2.02
C ILE A 93 -2.54 -1.30 -2.24
N HIS A 94 -2.53 -0.89 -3.50
CA HIS A 94 -2.72 0.50 -3.91
C HIS A 94 -3.81 0.60 -4.97
N PHE A 95 -4.52 1.72 -4.97
CA PHE A 95 -5.46 2.08 -6.04
C PHE A 95 -5.50 3.59 -6.21
N GLY A 96 -4.90 4.07 -7.30
CA GLY A 96 -4.65 5.50 -7.48
C GLY A 96 -3.78 6.06 -6.35
N ALA A 97 -4.31 7.02 -5.59
CA ALA A 97 -3.63 7.62 -4.43
C ALA A 97 -3.88 6.87 -3.11
N LEU A 98 -4.74 5.85 -3.10
CA LEU A 98 -5.07 5.07 -1.91
C LEU A 98 -4.01 3.99 -1.70
N SER A 99 -3.69 3.69 -0.45
CA SER A 99 -2.70 2.69 -0.09
C SER A 99 -3.08 2.09 1.25
N GLU A 100 -3.21 0.77 1.29
CA GLU A 100 -3.62 0.03 2.49
C GLU A 100 -2.79 -1.24 2.64
N PRO A 101 -2.63 -1.77 3.86
CA PRO A 101 -2.06 -3.10 4.04
C PRO A 101 -2.89 -4.15 3.28
N VAL A 102 -2.23 -5.01 2.51
CA VAL A 102 -2.89 -6.10 1.77
C VAL A 102 -3.46 -7.16 2.72
N ALA A 103 -2.97 -7.22 3.96
CA ALA A 103 -3.42 -8.17 4.96
C ALA A 103 -4.92 -7.99 5.25
N GLY A 104 -5.72 -9.00 4.95
CA GLY A 104 -7.16 -8.97 5.12
C GLY A 104 -7.94 -8.34 3.96
N ALA A 105 -7.26 -7.96 2.87
CA ALA A 105 -7.92 -7.60 1.62
C ALA A 105 -8.67 -8.80 1.04
N ILE A 106 -9.83 -8.54 0.42
CA ILE A 106 -10.63 -9.55 -0.29
C ILE A 106 -10.91 -9.01 -1.68
N ALA A 107 -10.55 -9.77 -2.71
CA ALA A 107 -10.83 -9.43 -4.10
C ALA A 107 -11.94 -10.32 -4.69
N SER A 108 -12.83 -9.74 -5.49
CA SER A 108 -13.80 -10.46 -6.32
C SER A 108 -13.88 -9.88 -7.73
N HIS A 109 -14.25 -10.73 -8.70
CA HIS A 109 -14.43 -10.36 -10.11
C HIS A 109 -15.87 -10.61 -10.54
N GLU A 110 -16.61 -9.56 -10.88
CA GLU A 110 -18.04 -9.60 -11.20
C GLU A 110 -18.38 -8.60 -12.31
N SER A 111 -19.49 -8.82 -13.01
CA SER A 111 -20.00 -7.86 -14.01
C SER A 111 -20.68 -6.66 -13.34
N GLY A 112 -20.69 -5.52 -14.01
CA GLY A 112 -21.36 -4.31 -13.54
C GLY A 112 -22.86 -4.52 -13.30
N ASP A 113 -23.51 -5.28 -14.20
CA ASP A 113 -24.92 -5.66 -14.05
C ASP A 113 -25.17 -6.50 -12.78
N GLU A 114 -24.27 -7.43 -12.43
CA GLU A 114 -24.38 -8.21 -11.19
C GLU A 114 -24.25 -7.32 -9.94
N PHE A 115 -23.32 -6.36 -9.95
CA PHE A 115 -23.17 -5.39 -8.86
C PHE A 115 -24.41 -4.52 -8.66
N LEU A 116 -25.01 -4.05 -9.76
CA LEU A 116 -26.23 -3.23 -9.72
C LEU A 116 -27.43 -4.06 -9.26
N ARG A 117 -27.63 -5.27 -9.79
CA ARG A 117 -28.73 -6.17 -9.40
C ARG A 117 -28.67 -6.56 -7.92
N ARG A 118 -27.48 -6.83 -7.39
CA ARG A 118 -27.30 -7.19 -5.96
C ARG A 118 -27.24 -5.99 -5.02
N GLY A 119 -27.10 -4.77 -5.54
CA GLY A 119 -26.99 -3.56 -4.72
C GLY A 119 -25.75 -3.50 -3.82
N ARG A 120 -24.70 -4.29 -4.10
CA ARG A 120 -23.50 -4.40 -3.23
C ARG A 120 -22.76 -3.08 -3.05
N LEU A 121 -22.82 -2.21 -4.05
CA LEU A 121 -22.12 -0.92 -4.06
C LEU A 121 -22.89 0.20 -3.36
N GLY A 122 -24.18 0.02 -3.07
CA GLY A 122 -25.03 1.07 -2.49
C GLY A 122 -24.64 1.44 -1.07
N LYS A 123 -24.41 0.44 -0.20
CA LYS A 123 -23.98 0.70 1.19
C LYS A 123 -22.60 1.37 1.26
N PRO A 124 -21.55 0.85 0.58
CA PRO A 124 -20.24 1.52 0.54
C PRO A 124 -20.28 2.94 -0.05
N ALA A 125 -21.09 3.17 -1.09
CA ALA A 125 -21.25 4.50 -1.67
C ALA A 125 -21.84 5.49 -0.66
N THR A 126 -22.90 5.10 0.07
CA THR A 126 -23.51 5.92 1.13
C THR A 126 -22.56 6.14 2.30
N ALA A 127 -21.81 5.11 2.69
CA ALA A 127 -20.78 5.18 3.73
C ALA A 127 -19.53 5.97 3.30
N ARG A 128 -19.48 6.43 2.04
CA ARG A 128 -18.34 7.16 1.45
C ARG A 128 -17.03 6.36 1.44
N SER A 129 -17.13 5.04 1.40
CA SER A 129 -15.99 4.12 1.38
C SER A 129 -15.81 3.41 0.04
N LEU A 130 -16.59 3.77 -0.99
CA LEU A 130 -16.43 3.26 -2.36
C LEU A 130 -15.57 4.21 -3.19
N TYR A 131 -14.57 3.65 -3.88
CA TYR A 131 -13.63 4.39 -4.72
C TYR A 131 -13.51 3.71 -6.08
N GLY A 132 -13.44 4.52 -7.14
CA GLY A 132 -13.08 4.09 -8.49
C GLY A 132 -11.75 4.72 -8.93
N ALA A 133 -11.35 4.48 -10.17
CA ALA A 133 -10.09 5.01 -10.72
C ALA A 133 -9.99 6.55 -10.65
N TRP A 134 -11.14 7.24 -10.62
CA TRP A 134 -11.24 8.70 -10.57
C TRP A 134 -11.54 9.24 -9.17
N GLY A 135 -11.39 8.42 -8.13
CA GLY A 135 -11.63 8.79 -6.74
C GLY A 135 -12.98 8.30 -6.20
N GLN A 136 -13.50 8.98 -5.19
CA GLN A 136 -14.64 8.50 -4.40
C GLN A 136 -15.94 8.44 -5.23
N ILE A 137 -16.64 7.30 -5.18
CA ILE A 137 -17.95 7.09 -5.80
C ILE A 137 -19.03 7.28 -4.74
N THR A 138 -19.82 8.36 -4.88
CA THR A 138 -20.98 8.65 -4.04
C THR A 138 -22.27 8.05 -4.64
N PRO A 139 -23.38 7.94 -3.88
CA PRO A 139 -24.63 7.40 -4.41
C PRO A 139 -25.14 8.16 -5.64
N ARG A 140 -24.86 9.47 -5.71
CA ARG A 140 -25.24 10.34 -6.83
C ARG A 140 -24.52 10.00 -8.13
N VAL A 141 -23.27 9.55 -8.05
CA VAL A 141 -22.42 9.25 -9.22
C VAL A 141 -22.35 7.76 -9.53
N LEU A 142 -22.75 6.89 -8.61
CA LEU A 142 -22.71 5.44 -8.75
C LEU A 142 -23.34 4.92 -10.06
N PRO A 143 -24.55 5.35 -10.48
CA PRO A 143 -25.15 4.86 -11.73
C PRO A 143 -24.35 5.23 -12.99
N LYS A 144 -23.53 6.28 -12.93
CA LYS A 144 -22.67 6.70 -14.04
C LYS A 144 -21.28 6.07 -13.96
N ALA A 145 -20.84 5.68 -12.77
CA ALA A 145 -19.54 5.08 -12.53
C ALA A 145 -19.48 3.60 -12.92
N VAL A 146 -20.64 2.92 -12.97
CA VAL A 146 -20.74 1.49 -13.25
C VAL A 146 -21.42 1.27 -14.60
N ASN A 147 -20.66 0.73 -15.56
CA ASN A 147 -21.19 0.26 -16.83
C ASN A 147 -21.73 -1.17 -16.66
N PRO A 148 -23.03 -1.44 -16.89
CA PRO A 148 -23.61 -2.78 -16.73
C PRO A 148 -22.94 -3.86 -17.58
N HIS A 149 -22.38 -3.49 -18.73
CA HIS A 149 -21.77 -4.40 -19.70
C HIS A 149 -20.26 -4.59 -19.51
N ALA A 150 -19.65 -3.89 -18.55
CA ALA A 150 -18.24 -4.06 -18.22
C ALA A 150 -18.07 -5.03 -17.05
N ASN A 151 -16.90 -5.67 -16.99
CA ASN A 151 -16.49 -6.44 -15.84
C ASN A 151 -15.62 -5.59 -14.91
N TYR A 152 -15.67 -5.90 -13.63
CA TYR A 152 -15.00 -5.14 -12.58
C TYR A 152 -14.30 -6.08 -11.61
N LEU A 153 -13.15 -5.61 -11.14
CA LEU A 153 -12.46 -6.13 -9.96
C LEU A 153 -12.88 -5.26 -8.77
N LEU A 154 -13.47 -5.88 -7.76
CA LEU A 154 -13.80 -5.25 -6.49
C LEU A 154 -12.79 -5.72 -5.44
N VAL A 155 -12.12 -4.79 -4.78
CA VAL A 155 -11.23 -5.07 -3.64
C VAL A 155 -11.81 -4.42 -2.38
N GLU A 156 -12.08 -5.24 -1.38
CA GLU A 156 -12.48 -4.82 -0.04
C GLU A 156 -11.24 -4.83 0.85
N VAL A 157 -10.81 -3.68 1.35
CA VAL A 157 -9.58 -3.54 2.18
C VAL A 157 -9.74 -2.41 3.18
N ALA A 158 -9.39 -2.65 4.45
CA ALA A 158 -9.48 -1.66 5.54
C ALA A 158 -10.86 -0.94 5.65
N GLY A 159 -11.96 -1.63 5.31
CA GLY A 159 -13.32 -1.06 5.28
C GLY A 159 -13.66 -0.22 4.03
N GLN A 160 -12.69 -0.05 3.12
CA GLN A 160 -12.86 0.58 1.81
C GLN A 160 -13.20 -0.47 0.74
N HIS A 161 -13.83 0.00 -0.33
CA HIS A 161 -14.22 -0.77 -1.50
C HIS A 161 -13.64 -0.10 -2.73
N TRP A 162 -12.73 -0.77 -3.43
CA TRP A 162 -12.07 -0.25 -4.63
C TRP A 162 -12.61 -0.96 -5.85
N LEU A 163 -13.21 -0.20 -6.75
CA LEU A 163 -13.88 -0.69 -7.95
C LEU A 163 -13.04 -0.33 -9.18
N ALA A 164 -12.34 -1.32 -9.71
CA ALA A 164 -11.50 -1.19 -10.89
C ALA A 164 -12.16 -1.84 -12.11
N GLN A 165 -12.27 -1.11 -13.22
CA GLN A 165 -12.84 -1.65 -14.45
C GLN A 165 -11.83 -2.56 -15.14
N VAL A 166 -12.25 -3.78 -15.47
CA VAL A 166 -11.42 -4.76 -16.19
C VAL A 166 -11.30 -4.35 -17.66
N PRO A 167 -10.08 -4.30 -18.24
CA PRO A 167 -9.91 -4.09 -19.67
C PRO A 167 -10.66 -5.15 -20.50
N PRO A 168 -11.34 -4.77 -21.59
CA PRO A 168 -12.07 -5.72 -22.42
C PRO A 168 -11.19 -6.90 -22.88
N GLY A 169 -11.68 -8.13 -22.71
CA GLY A 169 -10.96 -9.35 -23.10
C GLY A 169 -9.95 -9.88 -22.07
N GLU A 170 -9.75 -9.19 -20.95
CA GLU A 170 -8.80 -9.60 -19.89
C GLU A 170 -9.44 -10.35 -18.71
N ASP A 171 -10.65 -10.91 -18.88
CA ASP A 171 -11.40 -11.62 -17.82
C ASP A 171 -10.62 -12.78 -17.18
N ALA A 172 -9.83 -13.51 -17.97
CA ALA A 172 -9.02 -14.61 -17.46
C ALA A 172 -7.92 -14.08 -16.52
N ARG A 173 -7.26 -12.99 -16.92
CA ARG A 173 -6.23 -12.32 -16.11
C ARG A 173 -6.84 -11.69 -14.86
N ALA A 174 -8.04 -11.10 -14.96
CA ALA A 174 -8.75 -10.56 -13.81
C ALA A 174 -9.03 -11.63 -12.74
N ARG A 175 -9.46 -12.83 -13.14
CA ARG A 175 -9.68 -13.97 -12.22
C ARG A 175 -8.38 -14.47 -11.59
N GLN A 176 -7.30 -14.53 -12.36
CA GLN A 176 -5.97 -14.90 -11.85
C GLN A 176 -5.48 -13.89 -10.82
N PHE A 177 -5.54 -12.61 -11.15
CA PHE A 177 -5.14 -11.51 -10.26
C PHE A 177 -5.99 -11.46 -8.98
N THR A 178 -7.31 -11.71 -9.09
CA THR A 178 -8.20 -11.87 -7.93
C THR A 178 -7.73 -12.98 -6.99
N SER A 179 -7.44 -14.16 -7.55
CA SER A 179 -6.97 -15.32 -6.78
C SER A 179 -5.61 -15.03 -6.12
N TRP A 180 -4.75 -14.32 -6.83
CA TRP A 180 -3.45 -13.92 -6.34
C TRP A 180 -3.53 -12.91 -5.19
N ILE A 181 -4.32 -11.82 -5.30
CA ILE A 181 -4.55 -10.86 -4.20
C ILE A 181 -5.01 -11.61 -2.94
N ASN A 182 -5.98 -12.51 -3.08
CA ASN A 182 -6.52 -13.27 -1.95
C ASN A 182 -5.46 -14.18 -1.30
N SER A 183 -4.58 -14.79 -2.10
CA SER A 183 -3.44 -15.59 -1.60
C SER A 183 -2.44 -14.73 -0.83
N VAL A 184 -2.06 -13.56 -1.39
CA VAL A 184 -1.14 -12.60 -0.77
C VAL A 184 -1.73 -12.06 0.53
N SER A 185 -2.99 -11.64 0.53
CA SER A 185 -3.72 -11.17 1.71
C SER A 185 -3.71 -12.20 2.84
N GLN A 186 -3.95 -13.48 2.53
CA GLN A 186 -3.89 -14.57 3.51
C GLN A 186 -2.47 -14.76 4.04
N HIS A 187 -1.45 -14.71 3.18
CA HIS A 187 -0.05 -14.85 3.59
C HIS A 187 0.35 -13.81 4.65
N TYR A 188 -0.02 -12.55 4.44
CA TYR A 188 0.32 -11.46 5.36
C TYR A 188 -0.63 -11.31 6.55
N ARG A 189 -1.79 -11.98 6.55
CA ARG A 189 -2.69 -11.99 7.71
C ARG A 189 -2.14 -12.77 8.91
N TYR A 190 -1.24 -13.72 8.68
CA TYR A 190 -0.71 -14.64 9.70
C TYR A 190 0.79 -14.49 9.95
N ARG A 191 1.41 -13.38 9.51
CA ARG A 191 2.82 -13.05 9.75
C ARG A 191 2.94 -11.74 10.51
#